data_AF-A0A843D0T7-F1
#
_entry.id   AF-A0A843D0T7-F1
#
_cell.length_a   1.000
_cell.length_b   1.000
_cell.length_c   1.000
_cell.angle_alpha   90.00
_cell.angle_beta   90.00
_cell.angle_gamma   90.00
#
_symmetry.space_group_name_H-M   'P 1'
#
loop_
_entity.id
_entity.type
_entity.pdbx_description
1 polymer ?
#
loop_
_entity_poly.entity_id
_entity_poly.type
_entity_poly.pdbx_seq_one_letter_code
_entity_poly.pdbx_strand_id
1 'polypeptide(L)'
;ELLGTLQRYGIVGATAGMDDILSLKVEDILERRLQTVVYRKGLARSMKQARQLITHGHIAIDGKRVSVPSYMVTVSEEANIAYYATSSFVDEANGERQRIMNQRA
;
A
#
# COMPACT_ATOMS: atom_id res chain seq x y z
N GLU A 1 -21.86 -6.02 9.58
CA GLU A 1 -21.21 -6.31 10.88
C GLU A 1 -19.83 -5.65 10.89
N LEU A 2 -19.54 -4.87 11.94
CA LEU A 2 -18.29 -4.10 12.08
C LEU A 2 -17.03 -4.96 11.88
N LEU A 3 -17.06 -6.18 12.44
CA LEU A 3 -15.96 -7.13 12.41
C LEU A 3 -15.59 -7.57 10.98
N GLY A 4 -16.58 -7.81 10.12
CA GLY A 4 -16.35 -8.14 8.71
C GLY A 4 -15.69 -7.02 7.92
N THR A 5 -15.98 -5.75 8.23
CA THR A 5 -15.30 -4.60 7.60
C THR A 5 -13.84 -4.53 8.03
N LEU A 6 -13.54 -4.73 9.32
CA LEU A 6 -12.17 -4.71 9.83
C LEU A 6 -11.33 -5.86 9.26
N GLN A 7 -11.91 -7.05 9.13
CA GLN A 7 -11.27 -8.20 8.50
C GLN A 7 -11.01 -7.98 7.01
N ARG A 8 -11.96 -7.37 6.28
CA ARG A 8 -11.78 -7.03 4.86
C ARG A 8 -10.58 -6.11 4.62
N TYR A 9 -10.37 -5.15 5.52
CA TYR A 9 -9.21 -4.26 5.48
C TYR A 9 -7.95 -4.86 6.09
N GLY A 10 -8.02 -6.05 6.70
CA GLY A 10 -6.86 -6.70 7.32
C GLY A 10 -6.34 -5.98 8.56
N ILE A 11 -7.18 -5.16 9.20
CA ILE A 11 -6.86 -4.50 10.48
C ILE A 11 -6.90 -5.52 11.61
N VAL A 12 -7.75 -6.54 11.46
CA VAL A 12 -8.03 -7.56 12.46
C VAL A 12 -7.94 -8.94 11.80
N GLY A 13 -7.44 -9.93 12.53
CA GLY A 13 -7.32 -11.32 12.06
C GLY A 13 -8.67 -12.02 11.85
N ALA A 14 -8.66 -13.10 11.07
CA ALA A 14 -9.87 -13.88 10.75
C ALA A 14 -10.55 -14.52 11.97
N THR A 15 -9.80 -14.76 13.04
CA THR A 15 -10.27 -15.40 14.29
C THR A 15 -10.58 -14.41 15.41
N ALA A 16 -10.53 -13.11 15.11
CA ALA A 16 -10.67 -12.08 16.13
C ALA A 16 -12.11 -11.92 16.63
N GLY A 17 -12.23 -11.60 17.91
CA GLY A 17 -13.47 -11.30 18.59
C GLY A 17 -13.77 -9.80 18.67
N MET A 18 -14.86 -9.47 19.37
CA MET A 18 -15.22 -8.08 19.63
C MET A 18 -14.23 -7.38 20.57
N ASP A 19 -13.60 -8.11 21.49
CA ASP A 19 -12.63 -7.56 22.44
C ASP A 19 -11.38 -7.01 21.73
N ASP A 20 -10.99 -7.61 20.60
CA ASP A 20 -9.84 -7.16 19.81
C ASP A 20 -10.05 -5.75 19.23
N ILE A 21 -11.31 -5.35 19.00
CA ILE A 21 -11.66 -4.01 18.50
C ILE A 21 -11.25 -2.94 19.52
N LEU A 22 -11.39 -3.24 20.81
CA LEU A 22 -11.02 -2.32 21.89
C LEU A 22 -9.51 -2.21 22.07
N SER A 23 -8.75 -3.18 21.56
CA SER A 23 -7.29 -3.20 21.60
C SER A 23 -6.62 -2.52 20.41
N LEU A 24 -7.40 -2.10 19.41
CA LEU A 24 -6.89 -1.47 18.20
C LEU A 24 -6.18 -0.16 18.50
N LYS A 25 -5.05 0.03 17.82
CA LYS A 25 -4.26 1.24 17.89
C LYS A 25 -4.38 2.03 16.59
N VAL A 26 -3.95 3.28 16.65
CA VAL A 26 -3.98 4.17 15.47
C VAL A 26 -3.00 3.65 14.40
N GLU A 27 -1.90 3.06 14.83
CA GLU A 27 -0.88 2.47 13.96
C GLU A 27 -1.47 1.41 13.03
N ASP A 28 -2.36 0.55 13.53
CA ASP A 28 -2.97 -0.54 12.74
C ASP A 28 -3.74 0.01 11.53
N ILE A 29 -4.44 1.13 11.73
CA ILE A 29 -5.19 1.83 10.68
C ILE A 29 -4.22 2.51 9.70
N LEU A 30 -3.13 3.09 10.21
CA LEU A 30 -2.12 3.76 9.39
C LEU A 30 -1.32 2.78 8.53
N GLU A 31 -1.15 1.54 8.97
CA GLU A 31 -0.48 0.49 8.19
C GLU A 31 -1.27 0.08 6.94
N ARG A 32 -2.61 0.20 6.96
CA ARG A 32 -3.48 -0.14 5.81
C ARG A 32 -3.59 0.94 4.75
N ARG A 33 -2.92 2.08 4.92
CA ARG A 33 -2.89 3.15 3.92
C ARG A 33 -2.04 2.76 2.73
N LEU A 34 -2.48 3.13 1.52
CA LEU A 34 -1.74 2.90 0.27
C LEU A 34 -0.28 3.38 0.36
N GLN A 35 -0.04 4.54 0.96
CA GLN A 35 1.31 5.05 1.18
C GLN A 35 2.21 4.07 1.97
N THR A 36 1.69 3.52 3.06
CA THR A 36 2.42 2.59 3.92
C THR A 36 2.61 1.25 3.22
N VAL A 37 1.57 0.74 2.56
CA VAL A 37 1.61 -0.52 1.81
C VAL A 37 2.62 -0.45 0.65
N VAL A 38 2.65 0.64 -0.12
CA VAL A 38 3.62 0.85 -1.22
C VAL A 38 5.06 0.86 -0.71
N TYR A 39 5.30 1.50 0.45
CA TYR A 39 6.61 1.50 1.10
C TYR A 39 6.98 0.09 1.61
N ARG A 40 6.08 -0.60 2.31
CA ARG A 40 6.31 -1.97 2.81
C ARG A 40 6.55 -2.98 1.68
N LYS A 41 5.89 -2.81 0.53
CA LYS A 41 6.12 -3.62 -0.68
C LYS A 41 7.47 -3.35 -1.36
N GLY A 42 8.19 -2.29 -0.97
CA GLY A 42 9.46 -1.92 -1.57
C GLY A 42 9.32 -1.27 -2.95
N LEU A 43 8.15 -0.73 -3.29
CA LEU A 43 7.93 0.05 -4.52
C LEU A 43 8.46 1.49 -4.38
N ALA A 44 8.85 1.88 -3.18
CA ALA A 44 9.44 3.18 -2.85
C ALA A 44 10.49 3.02 -1.74
N ARG A 45 11.48 3.92 -1.72
CA ARG A 45 12.58 3.97 -0.74
C ARG A 45 12.19 4.59 0.59
N SER A 46 11.18 5.46 0.58
CA SER A 46 10.74 6.19 1.75
C SER A 46 9.26 6.48 1.69
N MET A 47 8.66 6.78 2.83
CA MET A 47 7.27 7.21 2.93
C MET A 47 6.99 8.47 2.09
N LYS A 48 7.94 9.40 1.99
CA LYS A 48 7.81 10.62 1.17
C LYS A 48 7.79 10.28 -0.33
N GLN A 49 8.69 9.39 -0.77
CA GLN A 49 8.73 8.94 -2.15
C GLN A 49 7.47 8.14 -2.52
N ALA A 50 6.99 7.25 -1.64
CA ALA A 50 5.75 6.53 -1.85
C ALA A 50 4.57 7.50 -2.09
N ARG A 51 4.49 8.56 -1.29
CA ARG A 51 3.48 9.60 -1.47
C ARG A 51 3.61 10.28 -2.84
N GLN A 52 4.82 10.67 -3.24
CA GLN A 52 5.06 11.32 -4.54
C GLN A 52 4.65 10.41 -5.71
N LEU A 53 5.02 9.12 -5.67
CA LEU A 53 4.66 8.15 -6.69
C LEU A 53 3.15 8.00 -6.83
N ILE A 54 2.44 7.95 -5.70
CA ILE A 54 0.99 7.89 -5.68
C ILE A 54 0.40 9.19 -6.26
N THR A 55 0.77 10.36 -5.74
CA THR A 55 0.18 11.64 -6.17
C THR A 55 0.46 11.97 -7.64
N HIS A 56 1.61 11.56 -8.17
CA HIS A 56 1.95 11.73 -9.59
C HIS A 56 1.32 10.64 -10.48
N GLY A 57 0.64 9.65 -9.90
CA GLY A 57 -0.11 8.64 -10.65
C GLY A 57 0.74 7.49 -11.19
N HIS A 58 1.89 7.21 -10.57
CA HIS A 58 2.76 6.10 -10.95
C HIS A 58 2.34 4.75 -10.34
N ILE A 59 1.38 4.75 -9.41
CA ILE A 59 0.86 3.55 -8.75
C ILE A 59 -0.54 3.22 -9.25
N ALA A 60 -0.79 1.92 -9.42
CA ALA A 60 -2.07 1.37 -9.78
C ALA A 60 -2.46 0.21 -8.85
N ILE A 61 -3.77 0.07 -8.65
CA ILE A 61 -4.39 -1.06 -7.96
C ILE A 61 -5.29 -1.72 -8.99
N ASP A 62 -5.06 -3.00 -9.30
CA ASP A 62 -5.86 -3.74 -10.28
C ASP A 62 -5.92 -3.01 -11.65
N GLY A 63 -4.76 -2.48 -12.08
CA GLY A 63 -4.63 -1.70 -13.31
C GLY A 63 -5.23 -0.29 -13.27
N LYS A 64 -6.00 0.08 -12.24
CA LYS A 64 -6.58 1.42 -12.08
C LYS A 64 -5.62 2.34 -11.36
N ARG A 65 -5.37 3.51 -11.94
CA ARG A 65 -4.51 4.55 -11.34
C ARG A 65 -5.15 5.12 -10.08
N VAL A 66 -4.43 5.08 -8.96
CA VAL A 66 -4.87 5.66 -7.68
C VAL A 66 -3.92 6.77 -7.28
N SER A 67 -4.45 7.99 -7.11
CA SER A 67 -3.67 9.18 -6.78
C SER A 67 -3.80 9.64 -5.32
N VAL A 68 -4.55 8.91 -4.50
CA VAL A 68 -4.86 9.28 -3.10
C VAL A 68 -4.01 8.45 -2.12
N PRO A 69 -3.02 9.04 -1.42
CA PRO A 69 -2.13 8.30 -0.51
C PRO A 69 -2.82 7.77 0.77
N SER A 70 -3.95 8.37 1.14
CA SER A 70 -4.80 7.95 2.27
C SER A 70 -5.79 6.84 1.90
N TYR A 71 -5.78 6.36 0.66
CA TYR A 71 -6.63 5.25 0.24
C TYR A 71 -6.38 4.02 1.14
N MET A 72 -7.45 3.44 1.68
CA MET A 72 -7.37 2.26 2.55
C MET A 72 -7.43 1.01 1.68
N VAL A 73 -6.36 0.23 1.71
CA VAL A 73 -6.17 -0.93 0.84
C VAL A 73 -6.79 -2.16 1.49
N THR A 74 -7.68 -2.84 0.78
CA THR A 74 -8.21 -4.14 1.24
C THR A 74 -7.17 -5.25 1.07
N VAL A 75 -7.31 -6.34 1.82
CA VAL A 75 -6.36 -7.46 1.74
C VAL A 75 -6.29 -8.06 0.34
N SER A 76 -7.42 -8.11 -0.38
CA SER A 76 -7.48 -8.63 -1.75
C SER A 76 -6.81 -7.69 -2.76
N GLU A 77 -6.93 -6.37 -2.58
CA GLU A 77 -6.32 -5.38 -3.47
C GLU A 77 -4.82 -5.27 -3.26
N GLU A 78 -4.33 -5.57 -2.06
CA GLU A 78 -2.93 -5.44 -1.70
C GLU A 78 -2.03 -6.20 -2.66
N ALA A 79 -2.38 -7.43 -3.04
CA ALA A 79 -1.62 -8.23 -4.00
C ALA A 79 -1.47 -7.53 -5.37
N ASN A 80 -2.51 -6.82 -5.81
CA ASN A 80 -2.63 -6.21 -7.13
C ASN A 80 -2.04 -4.78 -7.22
N ILE A 81 -1.28 -4.34 -6.21
CA ILE A 81 -0.55 -3.07 -6.25
C ILE A 81 0.71 -3.22 -7.09
N ALA A 82 0.79 -2.42 -8.16
CA ALA A 82 1.94 -2.36 -9.08
C ALA A 82 2.15 -0.92 -9.61
N TYR A 83 3.20 -0.73 -10.40
CA TYR A 83 3.37 0.50 -11.18
C TYR A 83 2.32 0.58 -12.29
N TYR A 84 1.81 1.78 -12.56
CA TYR A 84 0.87 2.00 -13.65
C TYR A 84 1.55 1.77 -15.01
N ALA A 85 0.85 1.14 -15.96
CA ALA A 85 1.44 0.65 -17.21
C ALA A 85 2.17 1.73 -18.04
N THR A 86 1.71 2.98 -18.00
CA THR A 86 2.33 4.09 -18.76
C THR A 86 3.44 4.81 -18.00
N SER A 87 3.79 4.32 -16.81
CA SER A 87 4.79 4.95 -15.93
C SER A 87 6.21 4.55 -16.35
N SER A 88 7.14 5.50 -16.30
CA SER A 88 8.58 5.23 -16.50
C SER A 88 9.17 4.30 -15.44
N PHE A 89 8.47 4.07 -14.33
CA PHE A 89 8.85 3.11 -13.30
C PHE A 89 8.55 1.66 -13.68
N VAL A 90 7.84 1.39 -14.78
CA VAL A 90 7.63 0.01 -15.27
C VAL A 90 8.93 -0.57 -15.82
N ASP A 91 9.76 0.27 -16.44
CA ASP A 91 11.06 -0.11 -16.97
C ASP A 91 12.10 -0.27 -15.85
N GLU A 92 12.75 -1.42 -15.80
CA GLU A 92 13.83 -1.75 -14.85
C GLU A 92 15.12 -0.98 -15.14
N ALA A 93 15.29 -0.47 -16.36
CA ALA A 93 16.42 0.38 -16.73
C ALA A 93 16.35 1.79 -16.11
N ASN A 94 15.21 2.17 -15.53
CA ASN A 94 15.06 3.47 -14.89
C ASN A 94 16.01 3.61 -13.69
N GLY A 95 16.88 4.64 -13.70
CA GLY A 95 17.85 4.88 -12.64
C GLY A 95 17.22 5.03 -11.25
N GLU A 96 16.01 5.59 -11.14
CA GLU A 96 15.29 5.67 -9.86
C GLU A 96 14.73 4.31 -9.41
N ARG A 97 14.31 3.45 -10.34
CA ARG A 97 13.89 2.08 -10.02
C ARG A 97 15.07 1.24 -9.53
N GLN A 98 16.22 1.36 -10.17
CA GLN A 98 17.44 0.69 -9.70
C GLN A 98 17.86 1.19 -8.32
N ARG A 99 17.73 2.48 -8.05
CA ARG A 99 17.96 3.05 -6.71
C ARG A 99 17.01 2.48 -5.66
N ILE A 100 15.73 2.27 -6.00
CA ILE A 100 14.75 1.61 -5.12
C ILE A 100 15.18 0.16 -4.84
N MET A 101 15.53 -0.60 -5.87
CA MET A 101 15.94 -2.00 -5.75
C MET A 101 17.25 -2.19 -4.96
N ASN A 102 18.26 -1.35 -5.21
CA ASN A 102 19.58 -1.46 -4.60
C ASN A 102 19.58 -1.18 -3.09
N GLN A 103 18.56 -0.50 -2.57
CA GLN A 103 18.43 -0.24 -1.15
C GLN A 103 17.87 -1.45 -0.37
N ARG A 104 17.49 -2.50 -1.09
CA ARG A 104 16.90 -3.73 -0.57
C ARG A 104 17.92 -4.86 -0.41
N ALA A 105 19.14 -4.67 -0.92
CA ALA A 105 20.32 -5.53 -0.70
C ALA A 105 21.10 -5.03 0.51
#